data_AF-A0A7S3MRZ7-F1
#
_entry.id   AF-A0A7S3MRZ7-F1
#
_cell.length_a   1.000
_cell.length_b   1.000
_cell.length_c   1.000
_cell.angle_alpha   90.00
_cell.angle_beta   90.00
_cell.angle_gamma   90.00
#
_symmetry.space_group_name_H-M   'P 1'
#
loop_
_entity.id
_entity.type
_entity.pdbx_description
1 polymer ?
#
loop_
_entity_poly.entity_id
_entity_poly.type
_entity_poly.pdbx_seq_one_letter_code
_entity_poly.pdbx_strand_id
1 'polypeptide(L)'
;MWGVYELVDFLSDNDTLVSLNLANNQMDEKCGTMFRERMEGNHSLIDFDFTMNNFNLNDSQSIQDCLTRNKTEYDTERLKEWKERKKMRDEDEKMKAIYLLEAAKKEQVRMEEEAREIREQELNEKWKKFMLETELEKQQIIQQLTEAAVLRQ
;
A
#
# COMPACT_ATOMS: atom_id res chain seq x y z
N MET A 1 22.19 43.50 17.31
CA MET A 1 23.02 42.28 17.46
C MET A 1 22.47 41.30 18.51
N TRP A 2 21.80 41.75 19.59
CA TRP A 2 21.20 40.84 20.60
C TRP A 2 20.29 39.74 20.02
N GLY A 3 19.39 40.08 19.09
CA GLY A 3 18.46 39.09 18.52
C GLY A 3 19.13 37.95 17.73
N VAL A 4 20.32 38.16 17.15
CA VAL A 4 21.04 37.08 16.46
C VAL A 4 21.60 36.07 17.46
N TYR A 5 22.07 36.53 18.62
CA TYR A 5 22.59 35.63 19.65
C TYR A 5 21.49 34.75 20.24
N GLU A 6 20.32 35.32 20.51
CA GLU A 6 19.14 34.57 20.95
C GLU A 6 18.69 33.53 19.91
N LEU A 7 18.72 33.90 18.62
CA LEU A 7 18.44 32.97 17.53
C LEU A 7 19.44 31.82 17.51
N VAL A 8 20.74 32.11 17.60
CA VAL A 8 21.79 31.08 17.58
C VAL A 8 21.66 30.13 18.75
N ASP A 9 21.38 30.63 19.95
CA ASP A 9 21.15 29.78 21.12
C ASP A 9 19.91 28.88 20.94
N PHE A 10 18.83 29.39 20.33
CA PHE A 10 17.65 28.59 19.99
C PHE A 10 17.96 27.47 18.98
N LEU A 11 18.85 27.71 18.01
CA LEU A 11 19.17 26.71 16.99
C LEU A 11 19.79 25.43 17.57
N SER A 12 20.48 25.51 18.71
CA SER A 12 21.09 24.33 19.34
C SER A 12 20.05 23.26 19.73
N ASP A 13 18.86 23.69 20.14
CA ASP A 13 17.79 22.81 20.63
C ASP A 13 16.68 22.61 19.60
N ASN A 14 16.74 23.33 18.47
CA ASN A 14 15.75 23.20 17.43
C ASN A 14 16.00 21.95 16.58
N ASP A 15 15.00 21.09 16.47
CA ASP A 15 15.04 19.85 15.70
C ASP A 15 14.11 19.86 14.47
N THR A 16 13.49 21.01 14.18
CA THR A 16 12.47 21.14 13.13
C THR A 16 12.85 22.03 11.95
N LEU A 17 13.72 23.00 12.16
CA LEU A 17 14.09 23.99 11.14
C LEU A 17 15.09 23.36 10.18
N VAL A 18 14.74 23.42 8.89
CA VAL A 18 15.47 22.73 7.82
C VAL A 18 16.25 23.72 6.94
N SER A 19 15.72 24.93 6.75
CA SER A 19 16.35 25.99 5.96
C SER A 19 16.30 27.33 6.70
N LEU A 20 17.41 28.06 6.66
CA LEU A 20 17.57 29.39 7.26
C LEU A 20 18.33 30.30 6.30
N ASN A 21 17.84 31.53 6.09
CA ASN A 21 18.56 32.54 5.32
C ASN A 21 18.80 33.77 6.19
N LEU A 22 20.08 34.09 6.40
CA LEU A 22 20.58 35.28 7.08
C LEU A 22 21.63 35.99 6.23
N ALA A 23 21.56 35.87 4.91
CA ALA A 23 22.49 36.54 4.02
C ALA A 23 22.40 38.07 4.18
N ASN A 24 23.53 38.77 4.05
CA ASN A 24 23.62 40.23 4.07
C ASN A 24 23.06 40.89 5.35
N ASN A 25 23.47 40.41 6.52
CA ASN A 25 23.03 40.95 7.83
C ASN A 25 24.16 41.61 8.63
N GLN A 26 25.32 41.87 8.01
CA GLN A 26 26.48 42.49 8.65
C GLN A 26 26.92 41.75 9.93
N MET A 27 26.68 40.44 10.01
CA MET A 27 27.12 39.62 11.14
C MET A 27 28.65 39.52 11.12
N ASP A 28 29.26 39.64 12.30
CA ASP A 28 30.71 39.64 12.48
C ASP A 28 31.27 38.23 12.71
N GLU A 29 32.60 38.14 12.87
CA GLU A 29 33.28 36.87 13.12
C GLU A 29 32.79 36.17 14.39
N LYS A 30 32.44 36.95 15.43
CA LYS A 30 31.90 36.41 16.68
C LYS A 30 30.56 35.70 16.46
N CYS A 31 29.68 36.27 15.64
CA CYS A 31 28.45 35.60 15.24
C CYS A 31 28.77 34.27 14.53
N GLY A 32 29.74 34.27 13.61
CA GLY A 32 30.19 33.06 12.90
C GLY A 32 30.67 31.96 13.85
N THR A 33 31.48 32.30 14.85
CA THR A 33 31.94 31.35 15.86
C THR A 33 30.78 30.78 16.68
N MET A 34 29.80 31.61 17.07
CA MET A 34 28.62 31.12 17.79
C MET A 34 27.77 30.17 16.93
N PHE A 35 27.56 30.50 15.64
CA PHE A 35 26.87 29.59 14.73
C PHE A 35 27.61 28.26 14.61
N ARG A 36 28.93 28.26 14.43
CA ARG A 36 29.73 27.03 14.40
C ARG A 36 29.50 26.17 15.64
N GLU A 37 29.65 26.77 16.84
CA GLU A 37 29.53 26.04 18.11
C GLU A 37 28.13 25.44 18.33
N ARG A 38 27.06 26.13 17.95
CA ARG A 38 25.70 25.61 18.09
C ARG A 38 25.32 24.62 17.00
N MET A 39 25.85 24.79 15.78
CA MET A 39 25.61 23.88 14.65
C MET A 39 26.26 22.50 14.85
N GLU A 40 27.28 22.38 15.72
CA GLU A 40 27.84 21.08 16.11
C GLU A 40 26.77 20.17 16.77
N GLY A 41 25.83 20.75 17.52
CA GLY A 41 24.73 20.03 18.18
C GLY A 41 23.41 20.01 17.39
N ASN A 42 23.26 20.85 16.36
CA ASN A 42 22.06 20.88 15.53
C ASN A 42 22.13 19.81 14.42
N HIS A 43 21.10 18.96 14.34
CA HIS A 43 20.96 17.91 13.33
C HIS A 43 19.82 18.15 12.32
N SER A 44 19.05 19.24 12.47
CA SER A 44 17.88 19.49 11.64
C SER A 44 18.15 20.40 10.45
N LEU A 45 19.05 21.38 10.61
CA LEU A 45 19.32 22.39 9.61
C LEU A 45 20.21 21.80 8.51
N ILE A 46 19.69 21.76 7.28
CA ILE A 46 20.40 21.20 6.11
C ILE A 46 20.77 22.28 5.10
N ASP A 47 20.18 23.47 5.24
CA ASP A 47 20.38 24.61 4.35
C ASP A 47 20.50 25.89 5.18
N PHE A 48 21.64 26.56 5.09
CA PHE A 48 21.89 27.79 5.82
C PHE A 48 22.67 28.77 4.95
N ASP A 49 21.98 29.81 4.48
CA ASP A 49 22.59 30.90 3.74
C ASP A 49 23.02 32.02 4.70
N PHE A 50 24.32 32.09 4.96
CA PHE A 50 24.96 33.15 5.74
C PHE A 50 25.88 34.02 4.88
N THR A 51 25.72 33.98 3.55
CA THR A 51 26.57 34.73 2.62
C THR A 51 26.47 36.24 2.83
N MET A 52 27.45 37.00 2.35
CA MET A 52 27.51 38.46 2.54
C MET A 52 27.49 38.89 4.03
N ASN A 53 28.07 38.06 4.91
CA ASN A 53 28.43 38.41 6.28
C ASN A 53 29.96 38.30 6.46
N ASN A 54 30.47 38.71 7.61
CA ASN A 54 31.90 38.76 7.91
C ASN A 54 32.34 37.57 8.79
N PHE A 55 31.96 36.35 8.41
CA PHE A 55 32.43 35.15 9.10
C PHE A 55 33.85 34.83 8.63
N ASN A 56 34.68 34.32 9.54
CA ASN A 56 35.99 33.83 9.12
C ASN A 56 35.83 32.53 8.31
N LEU A 57 36.87 32.21 7.54
CA LEU A 57 36.85 31.07 6.62
C LEU A 57 36.72 29.73 7.35
N ASN A 58 37.35 29.59 8.52
CA ASN A 58 37.35 28.34 9.29
C ASN A 58 35.95 28.02 9.82
N ASP A 59 35.29 29.00 10.45
CA ASP A 59 33.92 28.86 10.94
C ASP A 59 32.95 28.57 9.79
N SER A 60 33.12 29.26 8.65
CA SER A 60 32.32 29.03 7.45
C SER A 60 32.45 27.59 6.94
N GLN A 61 33.67 27.03 6.91
CA GLN A 61 33.90 25.64 6.50
C GLN A 61 33.27 24.66 7.48
N SER A 62 33.46 24.85 8.79
CA SER A 62 32.87 23.96 9.80
C SER A 62 31.34 23.96 9.78
N ILE A 63 30.70 25.12 9.54
CA ILE A 63 29.25 25.20 9.35
C ILE A 63 28.83 24.39 8.11
N GLN A 64 29.55 24.52 7.00
CA GLN A 64 29.26 23.74 5.78
C GLN A 64 29.43 22.23 5.97
N ASP A 65 30.41 21.80 6.77
CA ASP A 65 30.60 20.40 7.12
C ASP A 65 29.41 19.87 7.94
N CYS A 66 28.88 20.67 8.88
CA CYS A 66 27.67 20.33 9.64
C CYS A 66 26.43 20.23 8.75
N LEU A 67 26.22 21.19 7.83
CA LEU A 67 25.10 21.14 6.87
C LEU A 67 25.20 19.90 5.97
N THR A 68 26.39 19.57 5.50
CA THR A 68 26.64 18.38 4.66
C THR A 68 26.32 17.09 5.42
N ARG A 69 26.72 17.01 6.69
CA ARG A 69 26.39 15.89 7.59
C ARG A 69 24.87 15.76 7.76
N ASN A 70 24.19 16.84 8.16
CA ASN A 70 22.74 16.86 8.37
C ASN A 70 21.98 16.48 7.09
N LYS A 71 22.42 17.02 5.94
CA LYS A 71 21.82 16.71 4.64
C LYS A 71 21.96 15.23 4.28
N THR A 72 23.13 14.65 4.55
CA THR A 72 23.40 13.22 4.33
C THR A 72 22.53 12.34 5.23
N GLU A 73 22.40 12.68 6.51
CA GLU A 73 21.52 11.99 7.46
C GLU A 73 20.05 12.05 7.00
N TYR A 74 19.57 13.24 6.65
CA TYR A 74 18.22 13.46 6.14
C TYR A 74 17.93 12.63 4.88
N ASP A 75 18.82 12.67 3.89
CA ASP A 75 18.64 11.96 2.63
C ASP A 75 18.68 10.43 2.83
N THR A 76 19.50 9.95 3.76
CA THR A 76 19.57 8.53 4.12
C THR A 76 18.26 8.04 4.73
N GLU A 77 17.70 8.77 5.69
CA GLU A 77 16.41 8.44 6.29
C GLU A 77 15.26 8.53 5.27
N ARG A 78 15.25 9.56 4.42
CA ARG A 78 14.25 9.68 3.35
C ARG A 78 14.31 8.51 2.37
N LEU A 79 15.51 8.07 2.01
CA LEU A 79 15.70 6.91 1.15
C LEU A 79 15.22 5.61 1.82
N LYS A 80 15.46 5.45 3.12
CA LYS A 80 14.98 4.31 3.91
C LYS A 80 13.45 4.28 3.95
N GLU A 81 12.81 5.39 4.32
CA GLU A 81 11.35 5.53 4.30
C GLU A 81 10.76 5.19 2.92
N TRP A 82 11.37 5.71 1.86
CA TRP A 82 10.91 5.45 0.50
C TRP A 82 10.99 3.96 0.13
N LYS A 83 12.10 3.28 0.48
CA LYS A 83 12.27 1.84 0.25
C LYS A 83 11.22 1.04 1.00
N GLU A 84 10.96 1.37 2.26
CA GLU A 84 9.92 0.71 3.07
C GLU A 84 8.53 0.90 2.48
N ARG A 85 8.17 2.13 2.10
CA ARG A 85 6.87 2.42 1.45
C ARG A 85 6.72 1.69 0.12
N LYS A 86 7.80 1.55 -0.65
CA LYS A 86 7.78 0.79 -1.90
C LYS A 86 7.54 -0.70 -1.63
N LYS A 87 8.27 -1.28 -0.68
CA LYS A 87 8.10 -2.67 -0.28
C LYS A 87 6.66 -2.96 0.20
N MET A 88 6.11 -2.11 1.05
CA MET A 88 4.72 -2.27 1.53
C MET A 88 3.71 -2.25 0.38
N ARG A 89 3.85 -1.33 -0.58
CA ARG A 89 2.97 -1.31 -1.77
C ARG A 89 3.06 -2.60 -2.57
N ASP A 90 4.27 -3.10 -2.81
CA ASP A 90 4.49 -4.34 -3.57
C ASP A 90 3.88 -5.56 -2.83
N GLU A 91 3.95 -5.58 -1.49
CA GLU A 91 3.33 -6.61 -0.65
C GLU A 91 1.80 -6.52 -0.66
N ASP A 92 1.24 -5.32 -0.54
CA ASP A 92 -0.21 -5.08 -0.62
C ASP A 92 -0.79 -5.47 -1.98
N GLU A 93 -0.09 -5.14 -3.07
CA GLU A 93 -0.49 -5.52 -4.42
C GLU A 93 -0.50 -7.05 -4.60
N LYS A 94 0.52 -7.75 -4.10
CA LYS A 94 0.57 -9.22 -4.10
C LYS A 94 -0.57 -9.82 -3.27
N MET A 95 -0.81 -9.29 -2.07
CA MET A 95 -1.86 -9.78 -1.19
C MET A 95 -3.24 -9.61 -1.83
N LYS A 96 -3.48 -8.45 -2.44
CA LYS A 96 -4.71 -8.18 -3.19
C LYS A 96 -4.89 -9.14 -4.37
N ALA A 97 -3.83 -9.42 -5.11
CA ALA A 97 -3.88 -10.38 -6.22
C ALA A 97 -4.22 -11.80 -5.74
N ILE A 98 -3.60 -12.27 -4.65
CA ILE A 98 -3.91 -13.58 -4.04
C ILE A 98 -5.37 -13.63 -3.60
N TYR A 99 -5.84 -12.60 -2.89
CA TYR A 99 -7.22 -12.54 -2.42
C TYR A 99 -8.23 -12.62 -3.57
N LEU A 100 -8.00 -11.89 -4.66
CA LEU A 100 -8.86 -11.92 -5.84
C LEU A 100 -8.85 -13.29 -6.53
N LEU A 101 -7.67 -13.93 -6.63
CA LEU A 101 -7.56 -15.28 -7.18
C LEU A 101 -8.29 -16.31 -6.32
N GLU A 102 -8.19 -16.22 -4.99
CA GLU A 102 -8.91 -17.10 -4.07
C GLU A 102 -10.42 -16.89 -4.15
N ALA A 103 -10.88 -15.64 -4.20
CA ALA A 103 -12.30 -15.32 -4.37
C ALA A 103 -12.84 -15.87 -5.69
N ALA A 104 -12.12 -15.67 -6.81
CA ALA A 104 -12.49 -16.20 -8.11
C ALA A 104 -12.54 -17.73 -8.13
N LYS A 105 -11.58 -18.41 -7.49
CA LYS A 105 -11.58 -19.88 -7.36
C LYS A 105 -12.78 -20.38 -6.55
N LYS A 106 -13.10 -19.74 -5.42
CA LYS A 106 -14.27 -20.10 -4.60
C LYS A 106 -15.56 -19.93 -5.37
N GLU A 107 -15.68 -18.83 -6.11
CA GLU A 107 -16.83 -18.57 -6.97
C GLU A 107 -16.95 -19.61 -8.09
N GLN A 108 -15.84 -19.97 -8.72
CA GLN A 108 -15.81 -21.02 -9.74
C GLN A 108 -16.30 -22.37 -9.18
N VAL A 109 -15.82 -22.78 -8.01
CA VAL A 109 -16.27 -24.02 -7.35
C VAL A 109 -17.76 -23.98 -7.07
N ARG A 110 -18.29 -22.86 -6.54
CA ARG A 110 -19.73 -22.70 -6.29
C ARG A 110 -20.54 -22.85 -7.58
N MET A 111 -20.13 -22.18 -8.66
CA MET A 111 -20.82 -22.30 -9.95
C MET A 111 -20.76 -23.73 -10.52
N GLU A 112 -19.65 -24.44 -10.35
CA GLU A 112 -19.51 -25.84 -10.79
C GLU A 112 -20.40 -26.80 -10.00
N GLU A 113 -20.56 -26.56 -8.70
CA GLU A 113 -21.48 -27.30 -7.81
C GLU A 113 -22.94 -27.03 -8.19
N GLU A 114 -23.35 -25.77 -8.32
CA GLU A 114 -24.70 -25.40 -8.77
C GLU A 114 -25.03 -26.01 -10.13
N ALA A 115 -24.09 -25.95 -11.09
CA ALA A 115 -24.28 -26.55 -12.40
C ALA A 115 -24.36 -28.09 -12.35
N ARG A 116 -23.70 -28.73 -11.37
CA ARG A 116 -23.79 -30.19 -11.16
C ARG A 116 -25.16 -30.56 -10.60
N GLU A 117 -25.66 -29.81 -9.63
CA GLU A 117 -26.99 -30.02 -9.04
C GLU A 117 -28.08 -29.86 -10.09
N ILE A 118 -28.01 -28.82 -10.94
CA ILE A 118 -28.97 -28.62 -12.04
C ILE A 118 -28.95 -29.82 -13.00
N ARG A 119 -27.77 -30.30 -13.41
CA ARG A 119 -27.65 -31.48 -14.30
C ARG A 119 -28.24 -32.73 -13.66
N GLU A 120 -28.04 -32.93 -12.36
CA GLU A 120 -28.59 -34.07 -11.62
C GLU A 120 -30.12 -33.98 -11.52
N GLN A 121 -30.66 -32.78 -11.25
CA GLN A 121 -32.10 -32.53 -11.24
C GLN A 121 -32.71 -32.82 -12.61
N GLU A 122 -32.13 -32.29 -13.70
CA GLU A 122 -32.59 -32.55 -15.06
C GLU A 122 -32.57 -34.04 -15.41
N LEU A 123 -31.52 -34.77 -15.01
CA LEU A 123 -31.43 -36.21 -15.24
C LEU A 123 -32.50 -36.97 -14.46
N ASN A 124 -32.73 -36.61 -13.20
CA ASN A 124 -33.76 -37.21 -12.36
C ASN A 124 -35.17 -36.93 -12.90
N GLU A 125 -35.44 -35.71 -13.36
CA GLU A 125 -36.71 -35.36 -14.01
C GLU A 125 -36.94 -36.16 -15.29
N LYS A 126 -35.92 -36.27 -16.15
CA LYS A 126 -35.97 -37.11 -17.35
C LYS A 126 -36.25 -38.57 -17.01
N TRP A 127 -35.59 -39.11 -15.99
CA TRP A 127 -35.81 -40.48 -15.55
C TRP A 127 -37.22 -40.70 -14.99
N LYS A 128 -37.74 -39.80 -14.16
CA LYS A 128 -39.13 -39.85 -13.68
C LYS A 128 -40.14 -39.83 -14.83
N LYS A 129 -39.94 -38.95 -15.81
CA LYS A 129 -40.79 -38.87 -17.00
C LYS A 129 -40.76 -40.17 -17.80
N PHE A 130 -39.56 -40.71 -18.06
CA PHE A 130 -39.39 -41.99 -18.75
C PHE A 130 -40.09 -43.15 -18.01
N MET A 131 -39.93 -43.24 -16.69
CA MET A 131 -40.59 -44.27 -15.88
C MET A 131 -42.12 -44.15 -15.93
N LEU A 132 -42.65 -42.93 -15.89
CA LEU A 132 -44.08 -42.67 -16.00
C LEU A 132 -44.62 -43.05 -17.38
N GLU A 133 -43.93 -42.66 -18.46
CA GLU A 133 -44.29 -43.02 -19.84
C GLU A 133 -44.28 -44.55 -20.02
N THR A 134 -43.24 -45.22 -19.54
CA THR A 134 -43.13 -46.68 -19.60
C THR A 134 -44.26 -47.38 -18.84
N GLU A 135 -44.65 -46.85 -17.68
CA GLU A 135 -45.76 -47.42 -16.89
C GLU A 135 -47.12 -47.21 -17.56
N LEU A 136 -47.35 -46.02 -18.13
CA LEU A 136 -48.55 -45.72 -18.91
C LEU A 136 -48.65 -46.64 -20.14
N GLU A 137 -47.55 -46.85 -20.87
CA GLU A 137 -47.50 -47.78 -22.00
C GLU A 137 -47.86 -49.21 -21.58
N LYS A 138 -47.30 -49.70 -20.47
CA LYS A 138 -47.67 -51.02 -19.92
C LYS A 138 -49.15 -51.11 -19.59
N GLN A 139 -49.71 -50.09 -18.94
CA GLN A 139 -51.13 -50.06 -18.60
C GLN A 139 -52.02 -50.06 -19.84
N GLN A 140 -51.67 -49.29 -20.87
CA GLN A 140 -52.37 -49.29 -22.15
C GLN A 140 -52.34 -50.66 -22.84
N ILE A 141 -51.18 -51.33 -22.85
CA ILE A 141 -51.05 -52.68 -23.40
C ILE A 141 -51.93 -53.68 -22.63
N ILE A 142 -51.90 -53.64 -21.30
CA ILE A 142 -52.76 -54.49 -20.45
C ILE A 142 -54.24 -54.24 -20.78
N GLN A 143 -54.64 -52.98 -20.90
CA GLN A 143 -56.02 -52.62 -21.23
C GLN A 143 -56.43 -53.16 -22.60
N GLN A 144 -55.62 -52.95 -23.64
CA GLN A 144 -55.87 -53.48 -24.99
C GLN A 144 -55.98 -55.01 -25.01
N LEU A 145 -55.09 -55.71 -24.30
CA LEU A 145 -55.15 -57.18 -24.18
C LEU A 145 -56.41 -57.64 -23.45
N THR A 146 -56.84 -56.91 -22.42
CA THR A 146 -58.06 -57.21 -21.66
C THR A 146 -59.31 -57.03 -22.51
N GLU A 147 -59.42 -55.91 -23.23
CA GLU A 147 -60.53 -55.63 -24.15
C GLU A 147 -60.61 -56.67 -25.28
N ALA A 148 -59.47 -57.03 -25.86
CA ALA A 148 -59.40 -58.06 -26.89
C ALA A 148 -59.79 -59.46 -26.37
N ALA A 149 -59.52 -59.77 -25.10
CA ALA A 149 -59.93 -61.03 -24.49
C ALA A 149 -61.45 -61.10 -24.26
N VAL A 150 -62.08 -60.00 -23.85
CA VAL A 150 -63.54 -59.90 -23.67
C VAL A 150 -64.28 -60.06 -25.00
N LEU A 151 -63.76 -59.48 -26.09
CA LEU A 151 -64.37 -59.60 -27.44
C LEU A 151 -64.26 -61.00 -28.06
N ARG A 152 -63.44 -61.90 -27.49
CA ARG A 152 -63.23 -63.28 -27.98
C ARG A 152 -64.07 -64.34 -27.23
N GLN A 153 -64.90 -63.93 -26.27
CA GLN A 153 -65.88 -64.78 -25.56
C GLN A 153 -67.26 -64.65 -26.21
#